data_AF-A0A1Y5DMD3-F1
#
_entry.id   AF-A0A1Y5DMD3-F1
#
_cell.length_a   1.000
_cell.length_b   1.000
_cell.length_c   1.000
_cell.angle_alpha   90.00
_cell.angle_beta   90.00
_cell.angle_gamma   90.00
#
_symmetry.space_group_name_H-M   'P 1'
#
loop_
_entity.id
_entity.type
_entity.pdbx_description
1 polymer ?
#
loop_
_entity_poly.entity_id
_entity_poly.type
_entity_poly.pdbx_seq_one_letter_code
_entity_poly.pdbx_strand_id
1 'polypeptide(L)'
;MKRANACCELCGSTSNPSAFEVPASPEVSSDCSILLCDICLPQIEGTNDLDGNHWRCLNDSMWSQEAAVQVMAWRTLKGLIAAGELWAQDMLDMMYLE
;
A
#
# COMPACT_ATOMS: atom_id res chain seq x y z
N MET A 1 -0.70 -7.22 -21.07
CA MET A 1 0.10 -6.26 -20.27
C MET A 1 0.12 -6.78 -18.84
N LYS A 2 1.30 -7.02 -18.25
CA LYS A 2 1.41 -7.48 -16.86
C LYS A 2 1.50 -6.23 -15.97
N ARG A 3 0.45 -5.98 -15.19
CA ARG A 3 0.42 -4.91 -14.18
C ARG A 3 1.61 -5.07 -13.22
N ALA A 4 2.26 -3.96 -12.89
CA ALA A 4 3.35 -3.89 -11.91
C ALA A 4 4.47 -4.93 -12.08
N ASN A 5 4.75 -5.40 -13.31
CA ASN A 5 5.72 -6.47 -13.59
C ASN A 5 5.48 -7.78 -12.80
N ALA A 6 4.25 -8.05 -12.35
CA ALA A 6 3.93 -9.13 -11.43
C ALA A 6 4.73 -9.05 -10.11
N CYS A 7 4.82 -7.83 -9.57
CA CYS A 7 5.34 -7.54 -8.23
C CYS A 7 4.25 -6.87 -7.37
N CYS A 8 4.46 -6.88 -6.06
CA CYS A 8 3.71 -6.08 -5.11
C CYS A 8 3.88 -4.59 -5.41
N GLU A 9 2.79 -3.84 -5.50
CA GLU A 9 2.80 -2.40 -5.78
C GLU A 9 3.16 -1.55 -4.55
N LEU A 10 3.19 -2.15 -3.35
CA LEU A 10 3.60 -1.46 -2.11
C LEU A 10 5.06 -1.69 -1.71
N CYS A 11 5.58 -2.91 -1.90
CA CYS A 11 6.93 -3.25 -1.45
C CYS A 11 7.86 -3.75 -2.56
N GLY A 12 7.36 -3.89 -3.79
CA GLY A 12 8.13 -4.41 -4.93
C GLY A 12 8.43 -5.91 -4.88
N SER A 13 7.99 -6.64 -3.85
CA SER A 13 8.23 -8.08 -3.72
C SER A 13 7.52 -8.89 -4.81
N THR A 14 8.17 -9.91 -5.34
CA THR A 14 7.59 -10.90 -6.28
C THR A 14 6.97 -12.11 -5.56
N SER A 15 6.87 -12.05 -4.23
CA SER A 15 6.36 -13.17 -3.42
C SER A 15 4.84 -13.29 -3.57
N ASN A 16 4.44 -14.16 -4.50
CA ASN A 16 3.06 -14.55 -4.78
C ASN A 16 2.05 -13.37 -4.78
N PRO A 17 2.23 -12.35 -5.64
CA PRO A 17 1.38 -11.19 -5.64
C PRO A 17 -0.05 -11.56 -6.06
N SER A 18 -1.01 -11.09 -5.27
CA SER A 18 -2.44 -11.30 -5.47
C SER A 18 -3.15 -9.96 -5.61
N ALA A 19 -4.24 -9.93 -6.37
CA ALA A 19 -5.03 -8.73 -6.54
C ALA A 19 -5.89 -8.47 -5.30
N PHE A 20 -5.80 -7.26 -4.76
CA PHE A 20 -6.58 -6.77 -3.63
C PHE A 20 -7.45 -5.60 -4.09
N GLU A 21 -8.75 -5.67 -3.85
CA GLU A 21 -9.68 -4.59 -4.15
C GLU A 21 -9.63 -3.53 -3.05
N VAL A 22 -9.38 -2.28 -3.43
CA VAL A 22 -9.33 -1.17 -2.48
C VAL A 22 -10.74 -0.88 -1.96
N PRO A 23 -11.00 -1.04 -0.65
CA PRO A 23 -12.35 -0.85 -0.12
C PRO A 23 -12.77 0.63 -0.19
N ALA A 24 -14.05 0.89 -0.42
CA ALA A 24 -14.64 2.23 -0.52
C ALA A 24 -14.14 3.12 -1.68
N SER A 25 -13.67 2.51 -2.78
CA SER A 25 -13.48 3.24 -4.03
C SER A 25 -14.85 3.68 -4.60
N PRO A 26 -15.00 4.96 -5.01
CA PRO A 26 -16.28 5.46 -5.54
C PRO A 26 -16.68 4.79 -6.86
N GLU A 27 -15.75 4.16 -7.56
CA GLU A 27 -15.98 3.31 -8.72
C GLU A 27 -15.46 1.89 -8.46
N VAL A 28 -16.11 0.88 -9.05
CA VAL A 28 -15.64 -0.52 -9.05
C VAL A 28 -15.02 -0.77 -10.42
N SER A 29 -13.85 -0.20 -10.67
CA SER A 29 -13.07 -0.42 -11.90
C SER A 29 -11.80 -1.23 -11.61
N SER A 30 -11.14 -1.76 -12.64
CA SER A 30 -9.82 -2.40 -12.52
C SER A 30 -8.77 -1.49 -11.87
N ASP A 31 -8.98 -0.18 -11.98
CA ASP A 31 -8.13 0.88 -11.44
C ASP A 31 -8.30 1.03 -9.93
N CYS A 32 -9.25 0.31 -9.34
CA CYS A 32 -9.53 0.26 -7.90
C CYS A 32 -8.98 -1.00 -7.21
N SER A 33 -8.14 -1.77 -7.90
CA SER A 33 -7.41 -2.90 -7.30
C SER A 33 -5.92 -2.60 -7.24
N ILE A 34 -5.16 -3.30 -6.40
CA ILE A 34 -3.68 -3.27 -6.37
C ILE A 34 -3.12 -4.68 -6.23
N LEU A 35 -1.87 -4.89 -6.63
CA LEU A 35 -1.16 -6.15 -6.39
C LEU A 35 -0.41 -6.12 -5.06
N LEU A 36 -0.72 -7.08 -4.17
CA LEU A 36 -0.10 -7.22 -2.86
C LEU A 36 0.57 -8.59 -2.72
N CYS A 37 1.78 -8.63 -2.15
CA CYS A 37 2.41 -9.89 -1.77
C CYS A 37 1.75 -10.50 -0.52
N ASP A 38 2.11 -11.75 -0.26
CA ASP A 38 1.74 -12.52 0.92
C ASP A 38 2.16 -11.92 2.27
N ILE A 39 3.04 -10.92 2.29
CA ILE A 39 3.42 -10.18 3.51
C ILE A 39 2.54 -8.94 3.70
N CYS A 40 2.33 -8.14 2.64
CA CYS A 40 1.57 -6.90 2.74
C CYS A 40 0.07 -7.14 2.92
N LEU A 41 -0.47 -8.15 2.24
CA LEU A 41 -1.91 -8.43 2.25
C LEU A 41 -2.44 -8.74 3.67
N PRO A 42 -1.87 -9.70 4.43
CA PRO A 42 -2.36 -10.01 5.78
C PRO A 42 -2.29 -8.82 6.74
N GLN A 43 -1.26 -7.99 6.60
CA GLN A 43 -1.03 -6.81 7.43
C GLN A 43 -2.05 -5.69 7.13
N ILE A 44 -2.42 -5.50 5.86
CA ILE A 44 -3.47 -4.57 5.44
C ILE A 44 -4.86 -5.04 5.90
N GLU A 45 -5.12 -6.35 5.83
CA GLU A 45 -6.37 -6.95 6.31
C GLU A 45 -6.47 -7.00 7.84
N GLY A 46 -5.38 -6.66 8.55
CA GLY A 46 -5.33 -6.72 10.02
C GLY A 46 -5.33 -8.16 10.56
N THR A 47 -5.03 -9.14 9.71
CA THR A 47 -4.87 -10.56 10.09
C THR A 47 -3.48 -10.86 10.64
N ASN A 48 -2.52 -9.95 10.44
CA ASN A 48 -1.17 -10.03 10.97
C ASN A 48 -0.72 -8.67 11.53
N ASP A 49 0.25 -8.69 12.45
CA ASP A 49 0.82 -7.48 13.02
C ASP A 49 1.58 -6.67 11.96
N LEU A 50 1.51 -5.34 12.08
CA LEU A 50 2.23 -4.42 11.19
C LEU A 50 3.73 -4.48 11.45
N ASP A 51 4.51 -4.86 10.44
CA ASP A 51 5.97 -4.78 10.47
C ASP A 51 6.44 -3.40 10.02
N GLY A 52 6.70 -2.51 10.98
CA GLY A 52 7.16 -1.14 10.71
C GLY A 52 8.42 -1.07 9.85
N ASN A 53 9.33 -2.05 9.90
CA ASN A 53 10.52 -2.05 9.03
C ASN A 53 10.17 -2.42 7.60
N HIS A 54 9.26 -3.39 7.40
CA HIS A 54 8.78 -3.75 6.08
C HIS A 54 8.11 -2.55 5.40
N TRP A 55 7.27 -1.81 6.11
CA TRP A 55 6.51 -0.69 5.56
C TRP A 55 7.33 0.55 5.19
N ARG A 56 8.62 0.59 5.50
CA ARG A 56 9.50 1.67 4.99
C ARG A 56 9.56 1.72 3.46
N CYS A 57 9.23 0.62 2.78
CA CYS A 57 9.08 0.59 1.33
C CYS A 57 8.01 1.56 0.78
N LEU A 58 7.05 1.99 1.60
CA LEU A 58 6.01 2.93 1.20
C LEU A 58 6.56 4.29 0.75
N ASN A 59 7.82 4.62 1.10
CA ASN A 59 8.47 5.85 0.64
C ASN A 59 8.52 5.96 -0.87
N ASP A 60 8.62 4.83 -1.56
CA ASP A 60 8.66 4.80 -3.01
C ASP A 60 7.24 4.66 -3.56
N SER A 61 6.41 3.80 -2.97
CA SER A 61 5.04 3.55 -3.42
C SER A 61 4.08 4.72 -3.23
N MET A 62 4.33 5.63 -2.27
CA MET A 62 3.51 6.84 -2.10
C MET A 62 3.58 7.79 -3.30
N TRP A 63 4.62 7.68 -4.14
CA TRP A 63 4.78 8.45 -5.38
C TRP A 63 4.34 7.69 -6.63
N SER A 64 3.68 6.54 -6.47
CA SER A 64 3.18 5.77 -7.60
C SER A 64 2.23 6.60 -8.46
N GLN A 65 2.26 6.40 -9.79
CA GLN A 65 1.31 7.05 -10.71
C GLN A 65 -0.08 6.39 -10.67
N GLU A 66 -0.18 5.21 -10.03
CA GLU A 66 -1.43 4.47 -9.87
C GLU A 66 -2.19 4.99 -8.66
N ALA A 67 -3.36 5.61 -8.89
CA ALA A 67 -4.17 6.22 -7.83
C ALA A 67 -4.53 5.24 -6.70
N ALA A 68 -4.85 3.99 -7.03
CA ALA A 68 -5.14 2.97 -6.02
C ALA A 68 -3.93 2.64 -5.12
N VAL A 69 -2.71 2.69 -5.67
CA VAL A 69 -1.47 2.48 -4.91
C VAL A 69 -1.24 3.65 -3.97
N GLN A 70 -1.43 4.90 -4.44
CA GLN A 70 -1.34 6.09 -3.59
C GLN A 70 -2.35 6.02 -2.44
N VAL A 71 -3.63 5.75 -2.71
CA VAL A 71 -4.65 5.65 -1.66
C VAL A 71 -4.28 4.58 -0.63
N MET A 72 -3.80 3.42 -1.08
CA MET A 72 -3.41 2.35 -0.17
C MET A 72 -2.13 2.66 0.62
N ALA A 73 -1.14 3.32 0.02
CA ALA A 73 0.03 3.82 0.73
C ALA A 73 -0.38 4.80 1.84
N TRP A 74 -1.26 5.77 1.52
CA TRP A 74 -1.78 6.74 2.49
C TRP A 74 -2.53 6.07 3.66
N ARG A 75 -3.43 5.11 3.35
CA ARG A 75 -4.18 4.38 4.39
C ARG A 75 -3.26 3.58 5.30
N THR A 76 -2.24 2.94 4.72
CA THR A 76 -1.28 2.15 5.48
C THR A 76 -0.41 3.02 6.36
N LEU A 77 0.09 4.16 5.86
CA LEU A 77 0.82 5.15 6.65
C LEU A 77 -0.03 5.67 7.82
N LYS A 78 -1.31 5.97 7.60
CA LYS A 78 -2.25 6.32 8.69
C LYS A 78 -2.39 5.20 9.74
N GLY A 79 -2.47 3.95 9.31
CA GLY A 79 -2.50 2.79 10.20
C GLY A 79 -1.22 2.64 11.03
N LEU A 80 -0.05 2.86 10.42
CA LEU A 80 1.25 2.82 11.10
C LEU A 80 1.38 3.91 12.16
N ILE A 81 0.94 5.14 11.84
CA ILE A 81 0.89 6.24 12.82
C ILE A 81 0.02 5.84 14.02
N ALA A 82 -1.15 5.24 13.77
CA ALA A 82 -2.04 4.77 14.83
C ALA A 82 -1.43 3.61 15.66
N ALA A 83 -0.57 2.80 15.05
CA ALA A 83 0.19 1.75 15.73
C ALA A 83 1.43 2.26 16.51
N GLY A 84 1.76 3.55 16.41
CA GLY A 84 2.87 4.19 17.13
C GLY A 84 4.14 4.41 16.31
N GLU A 85 4.14 4.11 15.00
CA GLU A 85 5.27 4.32 14.09
C GLU A 85 5.32 5.79 13.65
N LEU A 86 5.95 6.64 14.45
CA LEU A 86 5.99 8.10 14.23
C LEU A 86 6.68 8.51 12.92
N TRP A 87 7.62 7.71 12.39
CA TRP A 87 8.28 8.01 11.11
C TRP A 87 7.29 8.03 9.93
N ALA A 88 6.16 7.32 10.04
CA ALA A 88 5.14 7.30 9.01
C ALA A 88 4.43 8.65 8.89
N GLN A 89 4.43 9.48 9.94
CA GLN A 89 3.89 10.84 9.91
C GLN A 89 4.70 11.74 8.98
N ASP A 90 6.03 11.72 9.11
CA ASP A 90 6.91 12.55 8.27
C ASP A 90 6.75 12.23 6.79
N MET A 91 6.56 10.94 6.46
CA MET A 91 6.35 10.48 5.09
C MET A 91 4.97 10.88 4.56
N LEU A 92 3.95 10.76 5.41
CA LEU A 92 2.59 11.16 5.06
C LEU A 92 2.48 12.67 4.78
N ASP A 93 3.19 13.49 5.54
CA ASP A 93 3.17 14.96 5.38
C ASP A 93 3.84 15.42 4.08
N MET A 94 4.70 14.59 3.48
CA MET A 94 5.26 14.85 2.15
C MET A 94 4.31 14.48 1.02
N MET A 95 3.31 13.64 1.29
CA MET A 95 2.40 13.12 0.29
C MET A 95 1.28 14.13 0.00
N TYR A 96 1.28 14.70 -1.20
CA TYR A 96 0.18 15.51 -1.70
C TYR A 96 -0.76 14.63 -2.53
N LEU A 97 -1.96 14.39 -2.01
CA LEU A 97 -3.07 13.81 -2.76
C LEU A 97 -3.89 14.97 -3.35
N GLU A 98 -3.77 15.18 -4.66
CA GLU A 98 -4.64 16.11 -5.43
C GLU A 98 -5.92 15.42 -5.93
#